data_AF-A0A2D6RSX9-F1
#
_entry.id   AF-A0A2D6RSX9-F1
#
_cell.length_a   1.000
_cell.length_b   1.000
_cell.length_c   1.000
_cell.angle_alpha   90.00
_cell.angle_beta   90.00
_cell.angle_gamma   90.00
#
_symmetry.space_group_name_H-M   'P 1'
#
loop_
_entity.id
_entity.type
_entity.pdbx_description
1 polymer ?
#
loop_
_entity_poly.entity_id
_entity_poly.type
_entity_poly.pdbx_seq_one_letter_code
_entity_poly.pdbx_strand_id
1 'polypeptide(L)'
;MKTLQWNVVFLCLLLSACLNSDNSSVTASRTDTNENGPPVIVDPPPGNGGGNGGGNPNLLDTSQFRAASAKRNIDPTPAQIQGVVTSSTPVLGKLQQFNLGGYGGFAFNGPEDVVNFDIGGPPANGIGDGTFVRVFVLESQAEPMNRLVFVTIDAIGAGNVIQNKLKAAVAQAANVPPNNVLFAQTHSHSAADLQGLWGGVPASWLNCEQADPAQACDPALKGGLYQLAAQAAAEAVAKLEPAYLDFAQAVLEGEARLNNFRRCDPDDSRMPDPTLTLLQARTARGVVLGSVLNYSAHPTVLGSSNRLVHTDWVGGALRLLERNFDSTVLFYNGAIADSSPRAPAAEDPYEKANAMGVAVAQAAMNVLSQRKKVEGGLQVAHANAFLPVTNPLFVGAGGLRSFNGYYNFTPLGEELAANIPGYDNLPQVALYAETPVSRIQLGQGEGKALELVTIPGEGSKGMADTIRARSENPMMLLGLTHNSLGYILTEDEFGNGLFECQSFYEETVSLGPFTTPALNLQAYDPLFAQ
;
A
#
# COMPACT_ATOMS: atom_id res chain seq x y z
N MET A 1 29.72 54.10 -11.59
CA MET A 1 28.59 53.95 -10.65
C MET A 1 27.27 54.06 -11.40
N LYS A 2 26.61 52.93 -11.64
CA LYS A 2 25.14 52.77 -11.66
C LYS A 2 24.84 51.28 -11.72
N THR A 3 23.95 50.89 -10.81
CA THR A 3 23.73 49.57 -10.24
C THR A 3 22.76 48.74 -11.10
N LEU A 4 23.02 47.44 -11.13
CA LEU A 4 22.21 46.39 -11.74
C LEU A 4 20.92 46.19 -10.92
N GLN A 5 19.76 46.20 -11.57
CA GLN A 5 18.51 45.64 -11.03
C GLN A 5 18.00 44.56 -12.00
N TRP A 6 18.05 43.32 -11.56
CA TRP A 6 17.31 42.19 -12.12
C TRP A 6 16.04 42.03 -11.28
N ASN A 7 14.87 42.02 -11.90
CA ASN A 7 13.64 41.53 -11.27
C ASN A 7 12.53 41.25 -12.30
N VAL A 8 11.97 40.04 -12.16
CA VAL A 8 10.61 39.61 -12.53
C VAL A 8 10.26 39.50 -14.02
N VAL A 9 10.67 38.38 -14.64
CA VAL A 9 9.96 37.77 -15.78
C VAL A 9 10.01 36.24 -15.62
N PHE A 10 9.20 35.69 -14.72
CA PHE A 10 8.89 34.25 -14.67
C PHE A 10 7.60 34.04 -13.85
N LEU A 11 6.51 34.67 -14.29
CA LEU A 11 5.17 34.41 -13.75
C LEU A 11 4.10 34.88 -14.74
N CYS A 12 4.09 34.33 -15.96
CA CYS A 12 3.00 34.51 -16.92
C CYS A 12 3.23 33.58 -18.12
N LEU A 13 3.06 32.27 -17.91
CA LEU A 13 2.87 31.25 -18.97
C LEU A 13 2.56 29.92 -18.25
N LEU A 14 1.35 29.76 -17.72
CA LEU A 14 0.74 28.47 -17.32
C LEU A 14 -0.75 28.71 -16.95
N LEU A 15 -1.47 29.34 -17.88
CA LEU A 15 -2.91 29.58 -17.78
C LEU A 15 -3.51 29.35 -19.17
N SER A 16 -3.64 28.08 -19.56
CA SER A 16 -4.55 27.58 -20.60
C SER A 16 -4.45 26.06 -20.71
N ALA A 17 -5.20 25.35 -19.87
CA ALA A 17 -5.77 24.02 -20.14
C ALA A 17 -6.48 23.52 -18.88
N CYS A 18 -7.72 23.97 -18.66
CA CYS A 18 -8.74 23.32 -17.82
C CYS A 18 -9.98 24.22 -17.76
N LEU A 19 -10.72 24.31 -18.87
CA LEU A 19 -12.08 24.85 -18.88
C LEU A 19 -12.91 24.00 -19.85
N ASN A 20 -13.66 23.06 -19.31
CA ASN A 20 -15.01 22.73 -19.78
C ASN A 20 -15.70 21.83 -18.74
N SER A 21 -16.61 22.42 -17.98
CA SER A 21 -17.72 21.69 -17.38
C SER A 21 -18.92 22.65 -17.35
N ASP A 22 -19.92 22.31 -18.16
CA ASP A 22 -21.15 23.06 -18.29
C ASP A 22 -21.86 23.23 -16.95
N ASN A 23 -22.27 24.48 -16.72
CA ASN A 23 -22.99 24.91 -15.54
C ASN A 23 -24.50 24.69 -15.79
N SER A 24 -25.09 23.71 -15.12
CA SER A 24 -26.55 23.56 -15.04
C SER A 24 -26.93 23.40 -13.58
N SER A 25 -27.35 24.51 -12.97
CA SER A 25 -27.94 24.55 -11.64
C SER A 25 -29.25 23.76 -11.62
N VAL A 26 -29.28 22.63 -10.93
CA VAL A 26 -30.53 21.95 -10.55
C VAL A 26 -30.70 22.09 -9.04
N THR A 27 -31.58 23.01 -8.65
CA THR A 27 -32.15 23.12 -7.32
C THR A 27 -33.00 21.88 -7.03
N ALA A 28 -32.54 21.00 -6.15
CA ALA A 28 -33.36 19.91 -5.62
C ALA A 28 -34.07 20.36 -4.33
N SER A 29 -35.39 20.50 -4.42
CA SER A 29 -36.30 20.71 -3.30
C SER A 29 -36.31 19.49 -2.38
N ARG A 30 -36.17 19.73 -1.08
CA ARG A 30 -36.49 18.77 -0.02
C ARG A 30 -37.97 18.41 -0.08
N THR A 31 -38.27 17.11 -0.02
CA THR A 31 -39.53 16.60 0.52
C THR A 31 -39.20 15.42 1.42
N ASP A 32 -39.45 15.61 2.71
CA ASP A 32 -39.43 14.58 3.75
C ASP A 32 -40.42 13.47 3.44
N THR A 33 -40.01 12.22 3.52
CA THR A 33 -40.84 11.13 4.06
C THR A 33 -39.94 10.06 4.69
N ASN A 34 -40.08 9.89 6.00
CA ASN A 34 -39.62 8.75 6.78
C ASN A 34 -40.27 7.47 6.25
N GLU A 35 -39.51 6.43 5.93
CA GLU A 35 -39.85 5.04 6.28
C GLU A 35 -38.58 4.22 6.55
N ASN A 36 -38.51 3.69 7.78
CA ASN A 36 -37.46 2.80 8.27
C ASN A 36 -37.76 1.34 7.90
N GLY A 37 -36.76 0.62 7.42
CA GLY A 37 -36.71 -0.84 7.44
C GLY A 37 -35.31 -1.35 7.08
N PRO A 38 -34.70 -2.29 7.83
CA PRO A 38 -33.42 -2.88 7.44
C PRO A 38 -33.60 -3.73 6.16
N PRO A 39 -32.57 -3.84 5.30
CA PRO A 39 -32.67 -4.66 4.09
C PRO A 39 -32.91 -6.13 4.44
N VAL A 40 -33.86 -6.73 3.73
CA VAL A 40 -34.28 -8.12 3.84
C VAL A 40 -33.11 -9.04 3.46
N ILE A 41 -32.63 -9.81 4.44
CA ILE A 41 -31.71 -10.93 4.23
C ILE A 41 -32.50 -12.08 3.59
N VAL A 42 -32.10 -12.51 2.40
CA VAL A 42 -32.64 -13.72 1.77
C VAL A 42 -31.66 -14.86 2.04
N ASP A 43 -32.00 -15.73 2.99
CA ASP A 43 -31.23 -16.95 3.24
C ASP A 43 -31.33 -17.91 2.04
N PRO A 44 -30.21 -18.41 1.49
CA PRO A 44 -30.26 -19.54 0.55
C PRO A 44 -30.63 -20.84 1.28
N PRO A 45 -31.26 -21.81 0.59
CA PRO A 45 -31.73 -23.04 1.21
C PRO A 45 -30.58 -23.87 1.78
N PRO A 46 -30.82 -24.65 2.86
CA PRO A 46 -29.77 -25.43 3.53
C PRO A 46 -29.18 -26.45 2.56
N GLY A 47 -27.90 -26.27 2.24
CA GLY A 47 -27.10 -27.27 1.54
C GLY A 47 -26.94 -28.51 2.41
N ASN A 48 -27.40 -29.64 1.89
CA ASN A 48 -27.33 -30.95 2.53
C ASN A 48 -25.89 -31.35 2.91
N GLY A 49 -25.70 -31.58 4.22
CA GLY A 49 -24.88 -32.65 4.80
C GLY A 49 -23.49 -32.92 4.18
N GLY A 50 -22.48 -32.18 4.64
CA GLY A 50 -21.08 -32.61 4.53
C GLY A 50 -20.83 -33.84 5.40
N GLY A 51 -20.42 -34.94 4.76
CA GLY A 51 -20.01 -36.16 5.42
C GLY A 51 -18.84 -35.93 6.37
N ASN A 52 -18.96 -36.51 7.56
CA ASN A 52 -17.96 -36.46 8.62
C ASN A 52 -16.74 -37.32 8.21
N GLY A 53 -15.77 -36.70 7.53
CA GLY A 53 -14.50 -37.32 7.16
C GLY A 53 -13.57 -37.39 8.37
N GLY A 54 -13.66 -38.46 9.16
CA GLY A 54 -12.70 -38.78 10.21
C GLY A 54 -11.30 -38.98 9.62
N GLY A 55 -10.46 -37.95 9.71
CA GLY A 55 -9.06 -37.99 9.28
C GLY A 55 -8.21 -38.85 10.21
N ASN A 56 -7.45 -39.78 9.64
CA ASN A 56 -6.50 -40.66 10.31
C ASN A 56 -5.43 -39.83 11.08
N PRO A 57 -5.29 -39.98 12.42
CA PRO A 57 -4.36 -39.19 13.23
C PRO A 57 -2.86 -39.53 13.04
N ASN A 58 -2.53 -40.45 12.12
CA ASN A 58 -1.16 -40.98 11.93
C ASN A 58 -0.45 -40.51 10.65
N LEU A 59 -0.82 -39.38 10.06
CA LEU A 59 0.04 -38.74 9.06
C LEU A 59 1.24 -38.12 9.79
N LEU A 60 2.44 -38.66 9.56
CA LEU A 60 3.69 -37.98 9.93
C LEU A 60 3.64 -36.57 9.33
N ASP A 61 3.76 -35.55 10.19
CA ASP A 61 3.77 -34.16 9.73
C ASP A 61 5.05 -33.93 8.91
N THR A 62 4.88 -33.79 7.60
CA THR A 62 5.95 -33.50 6.64
C THR A 62 5.97 -32.03 6.22
N SER A 63 5.18 -31.18 6.90
CA SER A 63 5.14 -29.76 6.58
C SER A 63 6.51 -29.13 6.81
N GLN A 64 6.93 -28.33 5.83
CA GLN A 64 8.19 -27.58 5.91
C GLN A 64 7.99 -26.18 6.46
N PHE A 65 6.73 -25.78 6.66
CA PHE A 65 6.36 -24.45 7.09
C PHE A 65 5.38 -24.51 8.25
N ARG A 66 5.30 -23.41 9.00
CA ARG A 66 4.20 -23.07 9.89
C ARG A 66 3.65 -21.72 9.47
N ALA A 67 2.34 -21.55 9.56
CA ALA A 67 1.72 -20.32 9.12
C ALA A 67 0.48 -19.98 9.94
N ALA A 68 0.17 -18.69 10.01
CA ALA A 68 -1.04 -18.16 10.61
C ALA A 68 -1.25 -16.72 10.18
N SER A 69 -2.50 -16.25 10.24
CA SER A 69 -2.83 -14.87 9.90
C SER A 69 -3.79 -14.25 10.92
N ALA A 70 -3.79 -12.92 10.97
CA ALA A 70 -4.69 -12.14 11.79
C ALA A 70 -5.00 -10.79 11.12
N LYS A 71 -6.15 -10.21 11.49
CA LYS A 71 -6.61 -8.92 10.98
C LYS A 71 -7.14 -8.05 12.12
N ARG A 72 -6.95 -6.72 12.00
CA ARG A 72 -7.55 -5.71 12.88
C ARG A 72 -8.15 -4.58 12.06
N ASN A 73 -9.33 -4.14 12.46
CA ASN A 73 -9.93 -2.92 11.93
C ASN A 73 -9.15 -1.71 12.45
N ILE A 74 -8.90 -0.74 11.57
CA ILE A 74 -8.14 0.49 11.84
C ILE A 74 -8.94 1.72 11.43
N ASP A 75 -10.26 1.65 11.47
CA ASP A 75 -11.12 2.77 11.06
C ASP A 75 -10.87 4.00 11.94
N PRO A 76 -10.83 5.20 11.34
CA PRO A 76 -10.80 6.41 12.13
C PRO A 76 -12.11 6.62 12.88
N THR A 77 -12.02 7.19 14.07
CA THR A 77 -13.22 7.59 14.82
C THR A 77 -13.90 8.80 14.19
N PRO A 78 -15.18 9.05 14.47
CA PRO A 78 -15.85 10.28 14.04
C PRO A 78 -15.10 11.56 14.47
N ALA A 79 -14.47 11.54 15.66
CA ALA A 79 -13.65 12.65 16.14
C ALA A 79 -12.39 12.86 15.29
N GLN A 80 -11.72 11.78 14.85
CA GLN A 80 -10.55 11.86 13.97
C GLN A 80 -10.91 12.35 12.56
N ILE A 81 -12.10 12.02 12.06
CA ILE A 81 -12.61 12.55 10.78
C ILE A 81 -12.92 14.06 10.91
N GLN A 82 -13.65 14.45 11.96
CA GLN A 82 -14.02 15.85 12.21
C GLN A 82 -12.80 16.73 12.55
N GLY A 83 -11.80 16.13 13.17
CA GLY A 83 -10.52 16.75 13.50
C GLY A 83 -10.22 16.77 14.99
N VAL A 84 -8.95 16.56 15.30
CA VAL A 84 -8.41 16.57 16.66
C VAL A 84 -7.34 17.66 16.75
N VAL A 85 -7.41 18.51 17.77
CA VAL A 85 -6.40 19.55 17.99
C VAL A 85 -5.12 18.90 18.49
N THR A 86 -4.03 19.04 17.73
CA THR A 86 -2.72 18.55 18.13
C THR A 86 -1.90 19.68 18.76
N SER A 87 -1.14 19.33 19.81
CA SER A 87 -0.23 20.23 20.53
C SER A 87 1.15 20.35 19.87
N SER A 88 1.34 19.78 18.67
CA SER A 88 2.66 19.61 18.03
C SER A 88 3.30 20.90 17.49
N THR A 89 2.59 22.03 17.51
CA THR A 89 3.13 23.36 17.20
C THR A 89 3.17 24.26 18.45
N PRO A 90 4.35 24.79 18.87
CA PRO A 90 4.51 25.55 20.12
C PRO A 90 3.72 26.86 20.24
N VAL A 91 2.96 27.28 19.22
CA VAL A 91 2.36 28.63 19.17
C VAL A 91 0.84 28.62 18.94
N LEU A 92 0.27 27.61 18.27
CA LEU A 92 -1.17 27.46 18.03
C LEU A 92 -1.48 25.96 17.89
N GLY A 93 -2.49 25.45 18.61
CA GLY A 93 -2.97 24.09 18.39
C GLY A 93 -3.55 23.96 16.99
N LYS A 94 -3.09 22.98 16.19
CA LYS A 94 -3.55 22.76 14.82
C LYS A 94 -4.68 21.74 14.84
N LEU A 95 -5.79 22.02 14.16
CA LEU A 95 -6.80 21.00 13.89
C LEU A 95 -6.25 20.01 12.87
N GLN A 96 -5.98 18.78 13.28
CA GLN A 96 -5.56 17.69 12.40
C GLN A 96 -6.76 16.81 12.08
N GLN A 97 -7.14 16.76 10.81
CA GLN A 97 -8.20 15.88 10.31
C GLN A 97 -7.61 14.63 9.66
N PHE A 98 -8.48 13.69 9.31
CA PHE A 98 -8.13 12.48 8.59
C PHE A 98 -8.17 12.74 7.08
N ASN A 99 -7.01 12.82 6.44
CA ASN A 99 -6.93 13.06 5.00
C ASN A 99 -6.76 11.77 4.20
N LEU A 100 -7.26 11.81 2.97
CA LEU A 100 -7.12 10.76 1.97
C LEU A 100 -5.90 11.06 1.09
N GLY A 101 -5.06 10.07 0.84
CA GLY A 101 -3.87 10.24 0.01
C GLY A 101 -4.11 9.97 -1.47
N GLY A 102 -3.19 10.41 -2.32
CA GLY A 102 -3.07 10.01 -3.74
C GLY A 102 -3.54 11.07 -4.75
N TYR A 103 -4.67 11.74 -4.50
CA TYR A 103 -5.18 12.79 -5.39
C TYR A 103 -4.86 14.19 -4.88
N GLY A 104 -4.16 14.97 -5.70
CA GLY A 104 -3.83 16.35 -5.39
C GLY A 104 -3.74 17.23 -6.63
N GLY A 105 -3.85 18.54 -6.41
CA GLY A 105 -3.52 19.57 -7.39
C GLY A 105 -2.76 20.66 -6.65
N PHE A 106 -1.70 21.21 -7.24
CA PHE A 106 -0.92 22.28 -6.63
C PHE A 106 -1.82 23.49 -6.31
N ALA A 107 -2.29 23.59 -5.07
CA ALA A 107 -3.09 24.70 -4.59
C ALA A 107 -2.39 25.30 -3.37
N PHE A 108 -1.54 26.30 -3.62
CA PHE A 108 -0.99 27.13 -2.55
C PHE A 108 -2.07 28.13 -2.14
N ASN A 109 -2.68 27.93 -0.96
CA ASN A 109 -3.81 28.72 -0.47
C ASN A 109 -3.39 29.85 0.49
N GLY A 110 -2.11 29.97 0.88
CA GLY A 110 -1.59 31.18 1.53
C GLY A 110 -0.38 31.00 2.44
N PRO A 111 -0.05 32.03 3.25
CA PRO A 111 1.13 32.04 4.14
C PRO A 111 1.12 30.96 5.25
N GLU A 112 -0.05 30.45 5.62
CA GLU A 112 -0.18 29.34 6.59
C GLU A 112 0.28 27.99 6.00
N ASP A 113 0.23 27.84 4.67
CA ASP A 113 0.73 26.67 3.92
C ASP A 113 2.26 26.69 3.75
N VAL A 114 2.93 27.78 4.11
CA VAL A 114 4.40 27.88 4.10
C VAL A 114 5.04 27.04 5.22
N VAL A 115 4.23 26.61 6.20
CA VAL A 115 4.65 25.81 7.35
C VAL A 115 4.31 24.32 7.19
N ASN A 116 3.28 23.99 6.41
CA ASN A 116 2.81 22.64 6.09
C ASN A 116 2.21 22.65 4.67
N PHE A 117 3.06 22.63 3.65
CA PHE A 117 2.58 22.60 2.26
C PHE A 117 1.98 21.22 1.96
N ASP A 118 0.69 21.22 1.66
CA ASP A 118 -0.15 20.06 1.36
C ASP A 118 -0.73 20.24 -0.06
N ILE A 119 -0.68 19.19 -0.89
CA ILE A 119 -1.20 19.20 -2.27
C ILE A 119 -2.60 18.60 -2.39
N GLY A 120 -3.19 18.19 -1.28
CA GLY A 120 -4.46 17.48 -1.22
C GLY A 120 -5.71 18.35 -1.33
N GLY A 121 -6.82 17.65 -1.56
CA GLY A 121 -8.15 18.23 -1.50
C GLY A 121 -8.69 18.28 -0.06
N PRO A 122 -9.98 18.62 0.12
CA PRO A 122 -10.63 18.55 1.42
C PRO A 122 -10.45 17.18 2.11
N PRO A 123 -10.36 17.13 3.45
CA PRO A 123 -10.21 15.90 4.22
C PRO A 123 -11.40 14.95 4.04
N ALA A 124 -11.27 13.73 4.58
CA ALA A 124 -12.37 12.78 4.61
C ALA A 124 -13.57 13.35 5.39
N ASN A 125 -14.79 13.03 4.95
CA ASN A 125 -16.04 13.45 5.60
C ASN A 125 -16.86 12.27 6.15
N GLY A 126 -16.33 11.04 6.07
CA GLY A 126 -16.99 9.84 6.57
C GLY A 126 -16.21 8.57 6.22
N ILE A 127 -16.78 7.43 6.58
CA ILE A 127 -16.27 6.09 6.23
C ILE A 127 -17.24 5.48 5.22
N GLY A 128 -16.71 5.07 4.08
CA GLY A 128 -17.45 4.35 3.04
C GLY A 128 -17.19 2.84 3.10
N ASP A 129 -15.98 2.44 3.51
CA ASP A 129 -15.61 1.04 3.68
C ASP A 129 -14.60 0.87 4.81
N GLY A 130 -14.66 -0.28 5.48
CA GLY A 130 -13.78 -0.61 6.59
C GLY A 130 -12.34 -0.81 6.15
N THR A 131 -11.42 -0.23 6.90
CA THR A 131 -9.97 -0.29 6.72
C THR A 131 -9.34 -1.23 7.73
N PHE A 132 -8.29 -1.94 7.32
CA PHE A 132 -7.67 -2.97 8.15
C PHE A 132 -6.14 -2.97 8.06
N VAL A 133 -5.51 -3.37 9.16
CA VAL A 133 -4.17 -3.97 9.13
C VAL A 133 -4.30 -5.49 9.09
N ARG A 134 -3.58 -6.12 8.17
CA ARG A 134 -3.59 -7.57 7.95
C ARG A 134 -2.18 -8.09 8.12
N VAL A 135 -2.04 -9.17 8.88
CA VAL A 135 -0.76 -9.81 9.17
C VAL A 135 -0.83 -11.27 8.78
N PHE A 136 0.19 -11.75 8.09
CA PHE A 136 0.40 -13.16 7.79
C PHE A 136 1.84 -13.54 8.15
N VAL A 137 1.98 -14.50 9.06
CA VAL A 137 3.27 -14.99 9.53
C VAL A 137 3.56 -16.31 8.84
N LEU A 138 4.74 -16.41 8.25
CA LEU A 138 5.26 -17.63 7.66
C LEU A 138 6.58 -17.98 8.32
N GLU A 139 6.72 -19.23 8.74
CA GLU A 139 7.90 -19.74 9.43
C GLU A 139 8.38 -21.02 8.76
N SER A 140 9.68 -21.14 8.55
CA SER A 140 10.32 -22.39 8.17
C SER A 140 10.49 -23.31 9.37
N GLN A 141 10.27 -24.60 9.16
CA GLN A 141 10.60 -25.63 10.14
C GLN A 141 12.05 -26.13 10.04
N ALA A 142 12.83 -25.66 9.05
CA ALA A 142 14.25 -25.99 8.93
C ALA A 142 15.08 -25.19 9.95
N GLU A 143 16.19 -25.79 10.42
CA GLU A 143 17.15 -25.15 11.33
C GLU A 143 18.30 -24.46 10.55
N PRO A 144 18.67 -23.21 10.86
CA PRO A 144 18.03 -22.34 11.85
C PRO A 144 16.64 -21.87 11.38
N MET A 145 15.68 -21.81 12.31
CA MET A 145 14.33 -21.32 12.02
C MET A 145 14.37 -19.89 11.44
N ASN A 146 13.69 -19.69 10.30
CA ASN A 146 13.53 -18.39 9.68
C ASN A 146 12.04 -18.02 9.63
N ARG A 147 11.70 -16.80 10.04
CA ARG A 147 10.33 -16.31 10.12
C ARG A 147 10.21 -14.99 9.36
N LEU A 148 9.16 -14.91 8.55
CA LEU A 148 8.80 -13.76 7.73
C LEU A 148 7.41 -13.29 8.14
N VAL A 149 7.22 -11.97 8.19
CA VAL A 149 5.94 -11.36 8.56
C VAL A 149 5.49 -10.44 7.42
N PHE A 150 4.45 -10.86 6.72
CA PHE A 150 3.75 -10.04 5.75
C PHE A 150 2.78 -9.12 6.50
N VAL A 151 2.82 -7.82 6.19
CA VAL A 151 1.92 -6.82 6.77
C VAL A 151 1.42 -5.91 5.67
N THR A 152 0.10 -5.80 5.52
CA THR A 152 -0.52 -4.82 4.63
C THR A 152 -1.50 -3.96 5.39
N ILE A 153 -1.54 -2.68 5.05
CA ILE A 153 -2.55 -1.73 5.58
C ILE A 153 -3.30 -1.06 4.44
N ASP A 154 -4.54 -0.70 4.70
CA ASP A 154 -5.34 0.12 3.80
C ASP A 154 -4.90 1.60 3.93
N ALA A 155 -3.98 2.01 3.07
CA ALA A 155 -3.40 3.36 3.00
C ALA A 155 -2.84 3.65 1.61
N ILE A 156 -2.55 4.92 1.31
CA ILE A 156 -1.89 5.29 0.04
C ILE A 156 -0.43 4.82 0.00
N GLY A 157 0.24 4.78 1.13
CA GLY A 157 1.69 4.64 1.24
C GLY A 157 2.12 5.21 2.59
N ALA A 158 3.35 4.97 3.02
CA ALA A 158 3.85 5.47 4.29
C ALA A 158 5.22 6.12 4.19
N GLY A 159 5.41 7.22 4.92
CA GLY A 159 6.72 7.82 5.16
C GLY A 159 7.57 6.98 6.12
N ASN A 160 8.89 7.21 6.09
CA ASN A 160 9.85 6.35 6.79
C ASN A 160 9.67 6.36 8.32
N VAL A 161 9.18 7.46 8.93
CA VAL A 161 8.95 7.54 10.38
C VAL A 161 7.86 6.56 10.80
N ILE A 162 6.71 6.60 10.12
CA ILE A 162 5.56 5.74 10.42
C ILE A 162 5.90 4.29 10.15
N GLN A 163 6.54 4.03 9.03
CA GLN A 163 6.98 2.70 8.66
C GLN A 163 7.97 2.11 9.66
N ASN A 164 9.00 2.84 10.07
CA ASN A 164 10.00 2.34 11.02
C ASN A 164 9.34 1.97 12.36
N LYS A 165 8.44 2.84 12.86
CA LYS A 165 7.67 2.58 14.09
C LYS A 165 6.77 1.35 13.96
N LEU A 166 6.06 1.20 12.85
CA LEU A 166 5.19 0.04 12.62
C LEU A 166 5.99 -1.25 12.48
N LYS A 167 7.06 -1.24 11.66
CA LYS A 167 7.96 -2.38 11.49
C LYS A 167 8.59 -2.78 12.82
N ALA A 168 9.04 -1.82 13.64
CA ALA A 168 9.59 -2.10 14.97
C ALA A 168 8.56 -2.76 15.89
N ALA A 169 7.34 -2.23 15.96
CA ALA A 169 6.27 -2.79 16.78
C ALA A 169 5.90 -4.23 16.36
N VAL A 170 5.79 -4.48 15.05
CA VAL A 170 5.52 -5.82 14.52
C VAL A 170 6.71 -6.76 14.72
N ALA A 171 7.93 -6.30 14.44
CA ALA A 171 9.15 -7.09 14.58
C ALA A 171 9.35 -7.57 16.01
N GLN A 172 9.12 -6.68 16.98
CA GLN A 172 9.15 -7.02 18.41
C GLN A 172 8.08 -8.04 18.77
N ALA A 173 6.82 -7.81 18.35
CA ALA A 173 5.72 -8.72 18.64
C ALA A 173 5.89 -10.11 18.00
N ALA A 174 6.53 -10.16 16.83
CA ALA A 174 6.77 -11.40 16.10
C ALA A 174 8.14 -12.05 16.37
N ASN A 175 9.00 -11.39 17.14
CA ASN A 175 10.39 -11.78 17.40
C ASN A 175 11.17 -12.09 16.12
N VAL A 176 11.21 -11.12 15.19
CA VAL A 176 11.95 -11.20 13.92
C VAL A 176 12.82 -9.97 13.72
N PRO A 177 13.87 -10.04 12.88
CA PRO A 177 14.57 -8.83 12.42
C PRO A 177 13.61 -7.86 11.72
N PRO A 178 13.78 -6.53 11.84
CA PRO A 178 12.89 -5.56 11.19
C PRO A 178 12.75 -5.74 9.67
N ASN A 179 13.80 -6.18 8.98
CA ASN A 179 13.74 -6.42 7.53
C ASN A 179 12.95 -7.68 7.14
N ASN A 180 12.73 -8.61 8.07
CA ASN A 180 11.80 -9.73 7.89
C ASN A 180 10.32 -9.31 8.02
N VAL A 181 10.04 -8.03 8.31
CA VAL A 181 8.68 -7.45 8.22
C VAL A 181 8.50 -6.82 6.84
N LEU A 182 7.79 -7.51 5.96
CA LEU A 182 7.44 -7.04 4.62
C LEU A 182 6.21 -6.14 4.71
N PHE A 183 6.40 -4.91 5.21
CA PHE A 183 5.32 -3.94 5.35
C PHE A 183 5.02 -3.24 4.03
N ALA A 184 3.75 -3.26 3.62
CA ALA A 184 3.24 -2.60 2.42
C ALA A 184 1.88 -1.93 2.64
N GLN A 185 1.45 -1.17 1.65
CA GLN A 185 0.14 -0.52 1.62
C GLN A 185 -0.65 -0.97 0.39
N THR A 186 -1.98 -1.01 0.51
CA THR A 186 -2.84 -1.36 -0.63
C THR A 186 -2.81 -0.31 -1.73
N HIS A 187 -2.33 0.90 -1.44
CA HIS A 187 -2.26 2.04 -2.36
C HIS A 187 -3.63 2.56 -2.78
N SER A 188 -4.62 2.48 -1.89
CA SER A 188 -5.92 3.09 -2.16
C SER A 188 -5.82 4.61 -2.08
N HIS A 189 -6.22 5.28 -3.17
CA HIS A 189 -6.35 6.74 -3.25
C HIS A 189 -7.56 7.28 -2.47
N SER A 190 -8.25 6.41 -1.73
CA SER A 190 -9.36 6.75 -0.84
C SER A 190 -9.08 6.34 0.61
N ALA A 191 -7.84 6.01 0.94
CA ALA A 191 -7.42 5.57 2.25
C ALA A 191 -6.43 6.54 2.91
N ALA A 192 -6.00 6.21 4.12
CA ALA A 192 -5.18 7.05 4.97
C ALA A 192 -3.95 7.61 4.25
N ASP A 193 -3.73 8.93 4.36
CA ASP A 193 -2.47 9.55 4.00
C ASP A 193 -1.43 9.36 5.12
N LEU A 194 -0.55 8.37 4.94
CA LEU A 194 0.59 8.15 5.85
C LEU A 194 1.91 8.64 5.25
N GLN A 195 1.87 9.39 4.15
CA GLN A 195 3.03 10.09 3.59
C GLN A 195 3.02 11.57 4.03
N GLY A 196 1.87 12.12 4.41
CA GLY A 196 1.71 13.50 4.87
C GLY A 196 1.61 14.52 3.74
N LEU A 197 1.68 14.07 2.48
CA LEU A 197 1.62 14.92 1.29
C LEU A 197 0.23 15.50 1.04
N TRP A 198 -0.81 14.84 1.55
CA TRP A 198 -2.22 15.20 1.42
C TRP A 198 -2.81 15.67 2.76
N GLY A 199 -1.96 16.08 3.70
CA GLY A 199 -2.36 16.64 4.99
C GLY A 199 -2.31 15.66 6.14
N GLY A 200 -2.11 14.38 5.86
CA GLY A 200 -1.85 13.35 6.86
C GLY A 200 -3.07 12.94 7.70
N VAL A 201 -2.81 12.20 8.78
CA VAL A 201 -3.80 11.69 9.73
C VAL A 201 -3.52 12.17 11.16
N PRO A 202 -4.52 12.11 12.06
CA PRO A 202 -4.32 12.45 13.47
C PRO A 202 -3.28 11.54 14.15
N ALA A 203 -2.37 12.12 14.95
CA ALA A 203 -1.36 11.35 15.69
C ALA A 203 -1.97 10.31 16.63
N SER A 204 -3.14 10.59 17.21
CA SER A 204 -3.90 9.66 18.07
C SER A 204 -4.39 8.41 17.32
N TRP A 205 -4.53 8.47 15.99
CA TRP A 205 -4.86 7.30 15.17
C TRP A 205 -3.63 6.40 14.99
N LEU A 206 -2.44 6.99 14.84
CA LEU A 206 -1.17 6.25 14.70
C LEU A 206 -0.75 5.60 16.02
N ASN A 207 -0.73 6.40 17.09
CA ASN A 207 -0.37 5.98 18.43
C ASN A 207 -1.23 6.69 19.47
N CYS A 208 -1.98 5.87 20.18
CA CYS A 208 -2.88 6.26 21.26
C CYS A 208 -2.19 7.01 22.41
N GLU A 209 -0.91 6.71 22.69
CA GLU A 209 -0.12 7.34 23.77
C GLU A 209 0.37 8.76 23.42
N GLN A 210 0.28 9.15 22.14
CA GLN A 210 0.69 10.47 21.65
C GLN A 210 -0.48 11.45 21.55
N ALA A 211 -1.69 11.04 21.94
CA ALA A 211 -2.80 11.95 22.15
C ALA A 211 -2.51 12.89 23.35
N ASP A 212 -3.02 14.12 23.31
CA ASP A 212 -3.01 15.02 24.47
C ASP A 212 -3.50 14.24 25.72
N PRO A 213 -2.83 14.29 26.89
CA PRO A 213 -3.32 13.66 28.12
C PRO A 213 -4.76 14.04 28.51
N ALA A 214 -5.26 15.21 28.06
CA ALA A 214 -6.65 15.64 28.22
C ALA A 214 -7.64 14.91 27.26
N GLN A 215 -7.11 14.27 26.23
CA GLN A 215 -7.77 13.38 25.28
C GLN A 215 -7.14 11.99 25.41
N ALA A 216 -7.31 11.35 26.57
CA ALA A 216 -7.11 9.90 26.69
C ALA A 216 -7.74 9.20 25.48
N CYS A 217 -7.13 8.11 24.97
CA CYS A 217 -7.62 7.36 23.80
C CYS A 217 -9.14 7.42 23.77
N ASP A 218 -9.70 7.93 22.67
CA ASP A 218 -11.15 7.90 22.46
C ASP A 218 -11.62 6.51 22.94
N PRO A 219 -12.56 6.41 23.89
CA PRO A 219 -12.99 5.12 24.42
C PRO A 219 -13.44 4.13 23.32
N ALA A 220 -13.78 4.64 22.13
CA ALA A 220 -14.06 3.84 20.94
C ALA A 220 -12.80 3.21 20.29
N LEU A 221 -11.60 3.75 20.52
CA LEU A 221 -10.33 3.20 20.02
C LEU A 221 -9.94 1.97 20.82
N LYS A 222 -9.80 0.84 20.11
CA LYS A 222 -9.24 -0.40 20.66
C LYS A 222 -7.70 -0.39 20.73
N GLY A 223 -7.07 0.65 20.16
CA GLY A 223 -5.63 0.87 20.06
C GLY A 223 -5.31 1.76 18.86
N GLY A 224 -4.12 2.38 18.83
CA GLY A 224 -3.61 3.04 17.62
C GLY A 224 -3.09 2.02 16.60
N LEU A 225 -2.78 2.48 15.39
CA LEU A 225 -2.27 1.64 14.30
C LEU A 225 -1.11 0.73 14.74
N TYR A 226 -0.10 1.27 15.43
CA TYR A 226 1.07 0.47 15.83
C TYR A 226 0.70 -0.63 16.84
N GLN A 227 -0.16 -0.32 17.81
CA GLN A 227 -0.64 -1.30 18.78
C GLN A 227 -1.45 -2.40 18.10
N LEU A 228 -2.37 -2.04 17.20
CA LEU A 228 -3.21 -2.99 16.48
C LEU A 228 -2.38 -3.90 15.56
N ALA A 229 -1.37 -3.37 14.88
CA ALA A 229 -0.43 -4.14 14.07
C ALA A 229 0.37 -5.14 14.93
N ALA A 230 0.91 -4.70 16.06
CA ALA A 230 1.62 -5.56 17.01
C ALA A 230 0.72 -6.66 17.60
N GLN A 231 -0.52 -6.33 17.95
CA GLN A 231 -1.50 -7.30 18.45
C GLN A 231 -1.86 -8.35 17.39
N ALA A 232 -2.05 -7.94 16.13
CA ALA A 232 -2.29 -8.87 15.03
C ALA A 232 -1.09 -9.81 14.82
N ALA A 233 0.13 -9.29 14.86
CA ALA A 233 1.35 -10.09 14.76
C ALA A 233 1.49 -11.09 15.91
N ALA A 234 1.28 -10.65 17.15
CA ALA A 234 1.33 -11.52 18.33
C ALA A 234 0.26 -12.62 18.26
N GLU A 235 -0.96 -12.30 17.82
CA GLU A 235 -2.02 -13.29 17.63
C GLU A 235 -1.65 -14.32 16.56
N ALA A 236 -1.15 -13.87 15.40
CA ALA A 236 -0.73 -14.77 14.33
C ALA A 236 0.41 -15.70 14.82
N VAL A 237 1.41 -15.17 15.52
CA VAL A 237 2.49 -15.99 16.10
C VAL A 237 1.96 -17.02 17.10
N ALA A 238 1.03 -16.63 17.98
CA ALA A 238 0.43 -17.54 18.96
C ALA A 238 -0.38 -18.67 18.32
N LYS A 239 -0.85 -18.49 17.08
CA LYS A 239 -1.66 -19.44 16.32
C LYS A 239 -0.89 -20.21 15.24
N LEU A 240 0.44 -20.07 15.17
CA LEU A 240 1.26 -20.78 14.18
C LEU A 240 1.05 -22.29 14.25
N GLU A 241 0.62 -22.87 13.13
CA GLU A 241 0.43 -24.31 12.99
C GLU A 241 1.06 -24.86 11.69
N PRO A 242 1.34 -26.16 11.61
CA PRO A 242 1.86 -26.83 10.41
C PRO A 242 1.14 -26.45 9.11
N ALA A 243 1.91 -26.06 8.09
CA ALA A 243 1.38 -25.52 6.84
C ALA A 243 2.11 -26.07 5.59
N TYR A 244 1.32 -26.34 4.56
CA TYR A 244 1.76 -26.54 3.19
C TYR A 244 1.53 -25.25 2.41
N LEU A 245 2.51 -24.86 1.59
CA LEU A 245 2.41 -23.70 0.72
C LEU A 245 2.09 -24.12 -0.70
N ASP A 246 1.20 -23.38 -1.33
CA ASP A 246 0.92 -23.49 -2.75
C ASP A 246 0.64 -22.13 -3.35
N PHE A 247 0.95 -21.98 -4.63
CA PHE A 247 0.65 -20.77 -5.37
C PHE A 247 -0.01 -21.09 -6.69
N ALA A 248 -0.79 -20.15 -7.20
CA ALA A 248 -1.42 -20.21 -8.50
C ALA A 248 -1.23 -18.87 -9.20
N GLN A 249 -0.91 -18.90 -10.49
CA GLN A 249 -0.61 -17.70 -11.27
C GLN A 249 -1.34 -17.73 -12.61
N ALA A 250 -1.92 -16.60 -12.98
CA ALA A 250 -2.61 -16.39 -14.24
C ALA A 250 -2.07 -15.13 -14.93
N VAL A 251 -2.09 -15.15 -16.26
CA VAL A 251 -1.85 -13.99 -17.11
C VAL A 251 -3.22 -13.50 -17.60
N LEU A 252 -3.65 -12.33 -17.12
CA LEU A 252 -4.96 -11.76 -17.44
C LEU A 252 -4.85 -10.88 -18.69
N GLU A 253 -5.15 -11.44 -19.85
CA GLU A 253 -5.06 -10.78 -21.16
C GLU A 253 -6.38 -10.83 -21.93
N GLY A 254 -6.47 -10.03 -23.01
CA GLY A 254 -7.66 -9.96 -23.87
C GLY A 254 -8.93 -9.60 -23.09
N GLU A 255 -9.97 -10.42 -23.23
CA GLU A 255 -11.26 -10.24 -22.53
C GLU A 255 -11.17 -10.49 -21.02
N ALA A 256 -10.15 -11.22 -20.54
CA ALA A 256 -9.96 -11.49 -19.12
C ALA A 256 -9.17 -10.38 -18.40
N ARG A 257 -8.65 -9.40 -19.12
CA ARG A 257 -7.80 -8.33 -18.59
C ARG A 257 -8.60 -7.45 -17.62
N LEU A 258 -8.02 -7.16 -16.45
CA LEU A 258 -8.60 -6.32 -15.40
C LEU A 258 -7.77 -5.05 -15.10
N ASN A 259 -6.74 -4.80 -15.89
CA ASN A 259 -5.95 -3.58 -15.88
C ASN A 259 -5.83 -2.99 -17.30
N ASN A 260 -5.45 -1.73 -17.40
CA ASN A 260 -5.14 -1.06 -18.66
C ASN A 260 -3.82 -0.33 -18.51
N PHE A 261 -3.10 -0.17 -19.61
CA PHE A 261 -1.96 0.73 -19.61
C PHE A 261 -2.47 2.14 -19.28
N ARG A 262 -1.77 2.80 -18.36
CA ARG A 262 -2.20 4.08 -17.81
C ARG A 262 -2.11 5.14 -18.89
N ARG A 263 -3.29 5.68 -19.26
CA ARG A 263 -3.52 6.80 -20.18
C ARG A 263 -2.88 6.62 -21.58
N CYS A 264 -3.34 7.42 -22.54
CA CYS A 264 -2.59 7.68 -23.80
C CYS A 264 -2.32 6.45 -24.66
N ASP A 265 -3.14 5.41 -24.51
CA ASP A 265 -3.08 4.17 -25.25
C ASP A 265 -4.41 3.96 -26.00
N PRO A 266 -4.76 4.86 -26.95
CA PRO A 266 -6.09 4.87 -27.57
C PRO A 266 -6.37 3.62 -28.41
N ASP A 267 -5.32 2.92 -28.84
CA ASP A 267 -5.38 1.67 -29.58
C ASP A 267 -5.24 0.43 -28.68
N ASP A 268 -5.12 0.62 -27.36
CA ASP A 268 -5.00 -0.46 -26.37
C ASP A 268 -3.86 -1.43 -26.68
N SER A 269 -2.78 -0.91 -27.30
CA SER A 269 -1.64 -1.67 -27.81
C SER A 269 -0.59 -1.96 -26.76
N ARG A 270 -0.56 -1.21 -25.65
CA ARG A 270 0.37 -1.40 -24.55
C ARG A 270 -0.31 -2.17 -23.43
N MET A 271 0.45 -3.09 -22.86
CA MET A 271 -0.04 -3.96 -21.80
C MET A 271 0.74 -3.66 -20.52
N PRO A 272 0.08 -3.27 -19.42
CA PRO A 272 0.71 -3.27 -18.10
C PRO A 272 0.97 -4.73 -17.67
N ASP A 273 1.65 -4.95 -16.54
CA ASP A 273 1.88 -6.31 -16.05
C ASP A 273 0.55 -7.07 -15.83
N PRO A 274 0.24 -8.12 -16.61
CA PRO A 274 -1.05 -8.82 -16.54
C PRO A 274 -1.07 -9.92 -15.47
N THR A 275 0.04 -10.12 -14.76
CA THR A 275 0.25 -11.27 -13.88
C THR A 275 -0.55 -11.14 -12.59
N LEU A 276 -1.46 -12.09 -12.35
CA LEU A 276 -2.14 -12.27 -11.07
C LEU A 276 -1.58 -13.51 -10.38
N THR A 277 -1.17 -13.39 -9.11
CA THR A 277 -0.68 -14.52 -8.31
C THR A 277 -1.42 -14.59 -6.99
N LEU A 278 -1.80 -15.81 -6.59
CA LEU A 278 -2.35 -16.11 -5.27
C LEU A 278 -1.47 -17.16 -4.58
N LEU A 279 -0.85 -16.79 -3.47
CA LEU A 279 -0.12 -17.68 -2.56
C LEU A 279 -1.05 -18.05 -1.40
N GLN A 280 -1.14 -19.34 -1.04
CA GLN A 280 -1.91 -19.83 0.10
C GLN A 280 -1.05 -20.72 1.01
N ALA A 281 -1.26 -20.56 2.32
CA ALA A 281 -0.81 -21.52 3.32
C ALA A 281 -2.01 -22.36 3.77
N ARG A 282 -1.88 -23.69 3.75
CA ARG A 282 -2.97 -24.60 4.11
C ARG A 282 -2.52 -25.72 5.03
N THR A 283 -3.39 -26.15 5.92
CA THR A 283 -3.16 -27.38 6.70
C THR A 283 -3.22 -28.62 5.81
N ALA A 284 -2.78 -29.77 6.32
CA ALA A 284 -2.94 -31.08 5.65
C ALA A 284 -4.40 -31.40 5.26
N ARG A 285 -5.37 -30.79 5.95
CA ARG A 285 -6.82 -30.97 5.71
C ARG A 285 -7.39 -29.95 4.72
N GLY A 286 -6.55 -29.03 4.21
CA GLY A 286 -6.95 -28.02 3.23
C GLY A 286 -7.53 -26.73 3.83
N VAL A 287 -7.55 -26.58 5.16
CA VAL A 287 -7.95 -25.32 5.82
C VAL A 287 -6.93 -24.25 5.49
N VAL A 288 -7.37 -23.09 5.01
CA VAL A 288 -6.49 -21.96 4.65
C VAL A 288 -6.13 -21.19 5.92
N LEU A 289 -4.84 -20.94 6.13
CA LEU A 289 -4.31 -20.26 7.31
C LEU A 289 -3.99 -18.78 7.03
N GLY A 290 -3.81 -18.45 5.76
CA GLY A 290 -3.54 -17.10 5.26
C GLY A 290 -3.26 -17.16 3.76
N SER A 291 -3.51 -16.05 3.06
CA SER A 291 -3.21 -15.93 1.63
C SER A 291 -2.61 -14.56 1.31
N VAL A 292 -1.84 -14.51 0.22
CA VAL A 292 -1.31 -13.26 -0.36
C VAL A 292 -1.75 -13.19 -1.82
N LEU A 293 -2.53 -12.16 -2.15
CA LEU A 293 -2.90 -11.78 -3.50
C LEU A 293 -1.90 -10.73 -4.02
N ASN A 294 -1.39 -10.94 -5.22
CA ASN A 294 -0.56 -9.97 -5.94
C ASN A 294 -1.13 -9.72 -7.33
N TYR A 295 -1.38 -8.45 -7.63
CA TYR A 295 -1.87 -8.02 -8.92
C TYR A 295 -1.49 -6.55 -9.17
N SER A 296 -1.34 -6.20 -10.45
CA SER A 296 -0.89 -4.89 -10.90
C SER A 296 -2.07 -4.10 -11.43
N ALA A 297 -2.80 -3.39 -10.56
CA ALA A 297 -3.84 -2.44 -10.96
C ALA A 297 -3.95 -1.33 -9.90
N HIS A 298 -3.76 -0.06 -10.29
CA HIS A 298 -3.90 1.05 -9.35
C HIS A 298 -5.30 1.07 -8.69
N PRO A 299 -5.41 1.21 -7.36
CA PRO A 299 -6.70 1.37 -6.70
C PRO A 299 -7.22 2.82 -6.75
N THR A 300 -7.71 3.17 -7.94
CA THR A 300 -8.18 4.51 -8.34
C THR A 300 -9.57 4.49 -9.00
N VAL A 301 -10.41 3.48 -8.73
CA VAL A 301 -11.73 3.39 -9.37
C VAL A 301 -12.66 4.52 -8.91
N LEU A 302 -12.56 4.92 -7.64
CA LEU A 302 -13.43 5.95 -7.04
C LEU A 302 -13.13 7.38 -7.51
N GLY A 303 -11.91 7.65 -8.00
CA GLY A 303 -11.52 8.96 -8.49
C GLY A 303 -11.34 10.03 -7.41
N SER A 304 -10.92 11.22 -7.85
CA SER A 304 -10.49 12.33 -6.97
C SER A 304 -11.61 13.09 -6.28
N SER A 305 -12.88 12.83 -6.62
CA SER A 305 -14.04 13.46 -5.98
C SER A 305 -14.48 12.74 -4.70
N ASN A 306 -14.06 11.49 -4.47
CA ASN A 306 -14.41 10.75 -3.28
C ASN A 306 -13.86 11.40 -2.00
N ARG A 307 -14.67 11.48 -0.95
CA ARG A 307 -14.30 12.00 0.38
C ARG A 307 -14.60 11.02 1.51
N LEU A 308 -15.00 9.79 1.18
CA LEU A 308 -15.17 8.73 2.17
C LEU A 308 -13.89 7.90 2.28
N VAL A 309 -13.49 7.57 3.52
CA VAL A 309 -12.45 6.56 3.75
C VAL A 309 -12.92 5.23 3.16
N HIS A 310 -12.18 4.70 2.20
CA HIS A 310 -12.56 3.51 1.44
C HIS A 310 -11.32 2.78 0.93
N THR A 311 -11.42 1.45 0.73
CA THR A 311 -10.32 0.60 0.29
C THR A 311 -10.30 0.35 -1.24
N ASP A 312 -10.93 1.25 -2.01
CA ASP A 312 -11.22 1.13 -3.45
C ASP A 312 -11.65 -0.30 -3.88
N TRP A 313 -11.20 -0.81 -5.04
CA TRP A 313 -11.53 -2.16 -5.51
C TRP A 313 -10.90 -3.28 -4.67
N VAL A 314 -9.77 -2.99 -3.99
CA VAL A 314 -9.01 -3.97 -3.21
C VAL A 314 -9.86 -4.54 -2.08
N GLY A 315 -10.67 -3.71 -1.41
CA GLY A 315 -11.62 -4.17 -0.39
C GLY A 315 -12.58 -5.22 -0.87
N GLY A 316 -13.21 -4.98 -2.03
CA GLY A 316 -14.14 -5.92 -2.64
C GLY A 316 -13.48 -7.27 -2.93
N ALA A 317 -12.24 -7.24 -3.45
CA ALA A 317 -11.47 -8.45 -3.70
C ALA A 317 -11.15 -9.20 -2.41
N LEU A 318 -10.59 -8.52 -1.41
CA LEU A 318 -10.21 -9.13 -0.15
C LEU A 318 -11.41 -9.67 0.61
N ARG A 319 -12.53 -8.93 0.71
CA ARG A 319 -13.74 -9.43 1.36
C ARG A 319 -14.27 -10.71 0.71
N LEU A 320 -14.30 -10.77 -0.62
CA LEU A 320 -14.78 -11.96 -1.31
C LEU A 320 -13.84 -13.16 -1.06
N LEU A 321 -12.53 -12.97 -1.13
CA LEU A 321 -11.56 -14.04 -0.88
C LEU A 321 -11.59 -14.49 0.59
N GLU A 322 -11.58 -13.57 1.55
CA GLU A 322 -11.66 -13.88 2.97
C GLU A 322 -12.93 -14.66 3.31
N ARG A 323 -14.08 -14.29 2.73
CA ARG A 323 -15.34 -15.04 2.90
C ARG A 323 -15.27 -16.47 2.33
N ASN A 324 -14.59 -16.66 1.20
CA ASN A 324 -14.47 -17.97 0.56
C ASN A 324 -13.42 -18.87 1.24
N PHE A 325 -12.36 -18.28 1.81
CA PHE A 325 -11.26 -19.01 2.41
C PHE A 325 -11.36 -19.14 3.93
N ASP A 326 -12.28 -18.41 4.57
CA ASP A 326 -12.42 -18.31 6.02
C ASP A 326 -11.10 -17.98 6.73
N SER A 327 -10.30 -17.10 6.12
CA SER A 327 -8.97 -16.71 6.58
C SER A 327 -8.59 -15.32 6.10
N THR A 328 -7.57 -14.71 6.70
CA THR A 328 -7.10 -13.38 6.29
C THR A 328 -6.39 -13.45 4.94
N VAL A 329 -6.67 -12.49 4.06
CA VAL A 329 -6.03 -12.35 2.75
C VAL A 329 -5.36 -10.99 2.66
N LEU A 330 -4.07 -10.97 2.38
CA LEU A 330 -3.29 -9.75 2.19
C LEU A 330 -3.21 -9.41 0.70
N PHE A 331 -3.12 -8.13 0.37
CA PHE A 331 -2.90 -7.65 -0.99
C PHE A 331 -1.58 -6.88 -1.07
N TYR A 332 -0.72 -7.29 -1.97
CA TYR A 332 0.48 -6.54 -2.35
C TYR A 332 0.34 -6.08 -3.79
N ASN A 333 0.61 -4.80 -4.02
CA ASN A 333 0.69 -4.24 -5.36
C ASN A 333 1.78 -4.94 -6.16
N GLY A 334 1.54 -5.17 -7.45
CA GLY A 334 2.61 -5.46 -8.41
C GLY A 334 3.26 -4.18 -8.93
N ALA A 335 3.63 -4.16 -10.21
CA ALA A 335 4.07 -2.95 -10.89
C ALA A 335 2.85 -2.10 -11.28
N ILE A 336 2.62 -0.99 -10.56
CA ILE A 336 1.42 -0.18 -10.69
C ILE A 336 1.63 1.22 -11.28
N ALA A 337 2.88 1.62 -11.58
CA ALA A 337 3.17 2.95 -12.10
C ALA A 337 2.39 3.26 -13.39
N ASP A 338 2.42 2.30 -14.32
CA ASP A 338 1.82 2.38 -15.64
C ASP A 338 0.54 1.53 -15.76
N SER A 339 0.00 1.04 -14.63
CA SER A 339 -1.17 0.17 -14.61
C SER A 339 -2.37 0.85 -13.96
N SER A 340 -3.44 1.03 -14.72
CA SER A 340 -4.74 1.54 -14.25
C SER A 340 -5.79 0.42 -14.17
N PRO A 341 -6.85 0.54 -13.35
CA PRO A 341 -7.86 -0.50 -13.23
C PRO A 341 -8.78 -0.53 -14.47
N ARG A 342 -9.08 -1.72 -14.99
CA ARG A 342 -10.10 -1.95 -16.03
C ARG A 342 -11.37 -2.50 -15.37
N ALA A 343 -12.01 -1.64 -14.58
CA ALA A 343 -13.21 -2.01 -13.85
C ALA A 343 -14.39 -2.29 -14.80
N PRO A 344 -15.23 -3.31 -14.52
CA PRO A 344 -16.52 -3.50 -15.18
C PRO A 344 -17.37 -2.23 -15.12
N ALA A 345 -18.24 -2.02 -16.11
CA ALA A 345 -19.12 -0.85 -16.12
C ALA A 345 -20.17 -0.93 -14.99
N ALA A 346 -20.35 0.18 -14.27
CA ALA A 346 -21.42 0.40 -13.30
C ALA A 346 -21.69 1.92 -13.20
N GLU A 347 -22.92 2.29 -12.82
CA GLU A 347 -23.32 3.70 -12.67
C GLU A 347 -22.76 4.32 -11.39
N ASP A 348 -22.86 3.62 -10.27
CA ASP A 348 -22.31 4.06 -8.99
C ASP A 348 -20.80 3.74 -8.89
N PRO A 349 -19.94 4.72 -8.52
CA PRO A 349 -18.50 4.49 -8.40
C PRO A 349 -18.11 3.41 -7.38
N TYR A 350 -18.85 3.26 -6.28
CA TYR A 350 -18.57 2.25 -5.26
C TYR A 350 -18.98 0.86 -5.74
N GLU A 351 -20.12 0.74 -6.43
CA GLU A 351 -20.49 -0.50 -7.13
C GLU A 351 -19.45 -0.87 -8.19
N LYS A 352 -18.93 0.10 -8.93
CA LYS A 352 -17.86 -0.09 -9.91
C LYS A 352 -16.58 -0.63 -9.27
N ALA A 353 -16.15 -0.02 -8.16
CA ALA A 353 -14.99 -0.46 -7.40
C ALA A 353 -15.20 -1.88 -6.86
N ASN A 354 -16.36 -2.17 -6.28
CA ASN A 354 -16.69 -3.49 -5.79
C ASN A 354 -16.76 -4.54 -6.91
N ALA A 355 -17.33 -4.21 -8.07
CA ALA A 355 -17.39 -5.10 -9.24
C ALA A 355 -15.99 -5.46 -9.75
N MET A 356 -15.08 -4.49 -9.80
CA MET A 356 -13.65 -4.74 -10.09
C MET A 356 -13.04 -5.69 -9.06
N GLY A 357 -13.26 -5.44 -7.77
CA GLY A 357 -12.78 -6.31 -6.70
C GLY A 357 -13.28 -7.75 -6.80
N VAL A 358 -14.58 -7.93 -7.05
CA VAL A 358 -15.20 -9.25 -7.28
C VAL A 358 -14.59 -9.94 -8.49
N ALA A 359 -14.35 -9.23 -9.59
CA ALA A 359 -13.73 -9.79 -10.79
C ALA A 359 -12.30 -10.28 -10.52
N VAL A 360 -11.48 -9.50 -9.82
CA VAL A 360 -10.11 -9.89 -9.43
C VAL A 360 -10.13 -11.10 -8.51
N ALA A 361 -10.99 -11.12 -7.50
CA ALA A 361 -11.13 -12.25 -6.59
C ALA A 361 -11.60 -13.52 -7.31
N GLN A 362 -12.53 -13.40 -8.27
CA GLN A 362 -12.97 -14.54 -9.07
C GLN A 362 -11.85 -15.07 -9.96
N ALA A 363 -11.06 -14.19 -10.59
CA ALA A 363 -9.88 -14.59 -11.36
C ALA A 363 -8.87 -15.35 -10.47
N ALA A 364 -8.61 -14.85 -9.26
CA ALA A 364 -7.75 -15.50 -8.28
C ALA A 364 -8.26 -16.88 -7.83
N MET A 365 -9.57 -17.03 -7.62
CA MET A 365 -10.16 -18.33 -7.26
C MET A 365 -10.16 -19.31 -8.44
N ASN A 366 -10.40 -18.84 -9.67
CA ASN A 366 -10.42 -19.71 -10.85
C ASN A 366 -9.05 -20.36 -11.11
N VAL A 367 -7.96 -19.63 -10.88
CA VAL A 367 -6.60 -20.13 -11.11
C VAL A 367 -6.17 -21.18 -10.08
N LEU A 368 -6.85 -21.30 -8.94
CA LEU A 368 -6.53 -22.29 -7.90
C LEU A 368 -6.63 -23.75 -8.36
N SER A 369 -7.31 -24.02 -9.48
CA SER A 369 -7.34 -25.33 -10.13
C SER A 369 -5.96 -25.74 -10.69
N GLN A 370 -5.07 -24.77 -10.94
CA GLN A 370 -3.72 -24.94 -11.48
C GLN A 370 -2.63 -24.75 -10.43
N ARG A 371 -2.99 -24.79 -9.14
CA ARG A 371 -2.05 -24.53 -8.04
C ARG A 371 -0.83 -25.46 -8.08
N LYS A 372 0.34 -24.87 -7.87
CA LYS A 372 1.63 -25.55 -7.75
C LYS A 372 2.03 -25.57 -6.28
N LYS A 373 2.54 -26.72 -5.81
CA LYS A 373 3.07 -26.83 -4.46
C LYS A 373 4.44 -26.17 -4.38
N VAL A 374 4.67 -25.47 -3.28
CA VAL A 374 6.00 -25.03 -2.89
C VAL A 374 6.67 -26.15 -2.09
N GLU A 375 7.86 -26.58 -2.51
CA GLU A 375 8.65 -27.60 -1.83
C GLU A 375 10.08 -27.10 -1.71
N GLY A 376 10.71 -27.12 -0.53
CA GLY A 376 12.14 -26.83 -0.38
C GLY A 376 12.53 -25.57 0.40
N GLY A 377 11.96 -25.34 1.58
CA GLY A 377 12.46 -24.35 2.56
C GLY A 377 12.16 -22.88 2.26
N LEU A 378 12.64 -21.99 3.14
CA LEU A 378 12.46 -20.52 3.10
C LEU A 378 13.84 -19.85 3.10
N GLN A 379 14.17 -19.13 2.04
CA GLN A 379 15.37 -18.29 1.98
C GLN A 379 14.94 -16.82 1.95
N VAL A 380 15.57 -16.00 2.78
CA VAL A 380 15.29 -14.57 2.89
C VAL A 380 16.62 -13.83 2.81
N ALA A 381 16.74 -12.95 1.83
CA ALA A 381 17.91 -12.12 1.64
C ALA A 381 17.50 -10.65 1.52
N HIS A 382 18.32 -9.76 2.06
CA HIS A 382 18.13 -8.32 2.05
C HIS A 382 19.37 -7.62 1.53
N ALA A 383 19.18 -6.56 0.77
CA ALA A 383 20.24 -5.64 0.37
C ALA A 383 19.73 -4.20 0.51
N ASN A 384 20.59 -3.30 0.99
CA ASN A 384 20.24 -1.88 1.13
C ASN A 384 20.74 -1.11 -0.09
N ALA A 385 19.91 -0.22 -0.61
CA ALA A 385 20.28 0.71 -1.67
C ALA A 385 20.26 2.15 -1.14
N PHE A 386 21.32 2.89 -1.46
CA PHE A 386 21.37 4.34 -1.33
C PHE A 386 20.86 4.97 -2.62
N LEU A 387 19.84 5.82 -2.51
CA LEU A 387 19.12 6.42 -3.63
C LEU A 387 19.31 7.95 -3.60
N PRO A 388 20.11 8.53 -4.50
CA PRO A 388 20.21 9.98 -4.62
C PRO A 388 18.86 10.58 -5.00
N VAL A 389 18.44 11.63 -4.29
CA VAL A 389 17.26 12.42 -4.66
C VAL A 389 17.71 13.59 -5.50
N THR A 390 17.42 13.56 -6.79
CA THR A 390 17.78 14.61 -7.74
C THR A 390 16.58 15.42 -8.22
N ASN A 391 15.36 14.98 -7.90
CA ASN A 391 14.15 15.72 -8.22
C ASN A 391 14.05 17.01 -7.37
N PRO A 392 14.07 18.21 -8.01
CA PRO A 392 14.04 19.48 -7.30
C PRO A 392 12.74 19.71 -6.51
N LEU A 393 11.61 19.11 -6.93
CA LEU A 393 10.35 19.16 -6.19
C LEU A 393 10.50 18.45 -4.84
N PHE A 394 11.06 17.23 -4.82
CA PHE A 394 11.25 16.47 -3.58
C PHE A 394 12.26 17.16 -2.66
N VAL A 395 13.38 17.64 -3.22
CA VAL A 395 14.40 18.39 -2.48
C VAL A 395 13.80 19.67 -1.87
N GLY A 396 13.01 20.41 -2.66
CA GLY A 396 12.35 21.64 -2.25
C GLY A 396 11.23 21.41 -1.22
N ALA A 397 10.37 20.42 -1.44
CA ALA A 397 9.27 20.07 -0.54
C ALA A 397 9.78 19.70 0.86
N GLY A 398 10.89 18.95 0.95
CA GLY A 398 11.54 18.70 2.24
C GLY A 398 12.09 19.95 2.89
N GLY A 399 12.74 20.83 2.11
CA GLY A 399 13.21 22.13 2.59
C GLY A 399 12.08 23.07 3.04
N LEU A 400 10.85 22.85 2.57
CA LEU A 400 9.65 23.62 2.91
C LEU A 400 8.75 22.91 3.93
N ARG A 401 9.26 21.87 4.62
CA ARG A 401 8.57 21.20 5.73
C ARG A 401 7.32 20.36 5.33
N SER A 402 7.13 20.06 4.05
CA SER A 402 5.98 19.26 3.58
C SER A 402 5.93 17.83 4.13
N PHE A 403 7.07 17.30 4.59
CA PHE A 403 7.16 15.93 5.11
C PHE A 403 7.13 15.82 6.65
N ASN A 404 6.89 16.93 7.37
CA ASN A 404 7.01 17.00 8.83
C ASN A 404 6.24 15.88 9.54
N GLY A 405 6.93 15.11 10.39
CA GLY A 405 6.35 14.01 11.16
C GLY A 405 6.09 12.70 10.37
N TYR A 406 6.23 12.71 9.04
CA TYR A 406 6.03 11.55 8.17
C TYR A 406 7.35 11.02 7.62
N TYR A 407 8.28 11.91 7.26
CA TYR A 407 9.63 11.54 6.87
C TYR A 407 10.69 12.21 7.74
N ASN A 408 11.79 11.47 7.96
CA ASN A 408 13.02 11.98 8.53
C ASN A 408 14.17 11.71 7.56
N PHE A 409 14.73 12.77 6.99
CA PHE A 409 15.86 12.74 6.05
C PHE A 409 17.18 13.19 6.71
N THR A 410 17.21 13.39 8.03
CA THR A 410 18.43 13.84 8.71
C THR A 410 19.45 12.70 8.89
N PRO A 411 20.72 12.87 8.47
CA PRO A 411 21.73 11.81 8.53
C PRO A 411 22.11 11.32 9.94
N LEU A 412 21.74 12.07 10.98
CA LEU A 412 22.02 11.80 12.40
C LEU A 412 20.73 11.51 13.20
N GLY A 413 19.63 11.25 12.50
CA GLY A 413 18.28 11.66 12.89
C GLY A 413 17.66 10.97 14.09
N GLU A 414 17.62 9.65 14.21
CA GLU A 414 16.75 9.02 15.23
C GLU A 414 17.23 9.28 16.67
N GLU A 415 18.54 9.25 16.93
CA GLU A 415 19.10 9.43 18.28
C GLU A 415 19.15 10.90 18.70
N LEU A 416 19.39 11.82 17.75
CA LEU A 416 19.39 13.26 18.03
C LEU A 416 17.96 13.83 18.10
N ALA A 417 17.04 13.34 17.25
CA ALA A 417 15.63 13.75 17.22
C ALA A 417 14.87 13.33 18.48
N ALA A 418 15.15 12.12 19.00
CA ALA A 418 14.49 11.61 20.19
C ALA A 418 14.68 12.50 21.44
N ASN A 419 15.74 13.33 21.45
CA ASN A 419 16.12 14.15 22.61
C ASN A 419 15.74 15.64 22.47
N ILE A 420 15.15 16.08 21.34
CA ILE A 420 14.80 17.48 21.10
C ILE A 420 13.31 17.59 20.73
N PRO A 421 12.46 18.13 21.63
CA PRO A 421 11.05 18.36 21.31
C PRO A 421 10.88 19.22 20.05
N GLY A 422 10.11 18.72 19.09
CA GLY A 422 9.81 19.41 17.83
C GLY A 422 10.88 19.25 16.74
N TYR A 423 11.90 18.40 16.92
CA TYR A 423 12.92 18.13 15.90
C TYR A 423 12.34 17.57 14.59
N ASP A 424 11.36 16.66 14.70
CA ASP A 424 10.67 16.04 13.55
C ASP A 424 9.86 17.05 12.71
N ASN A 425 9.76 18.29 13.17
CA ASN A 425 9.07 19.39 12.49
C ASN A 425 10.05 20.40 11.86
N LEU A 426 11.36 20.20 11.95
CA LEU A 426 12.34 21.09 11.33
C LEU A 426 12.34 20.92 9.80
N PRO A 427 12.67 21.96 9.01
CA PRO A 427 12.95 21.82 7.59
C PRO A 427 14.06 20.79 7.33
N GLN A 428 13.86 19.88 6.38
CA GLN A 428 14.83 18.82 6.08
C GLN A 428 14.99 18.64 4.58
N VAL A 429 16.17 18.95 4.06
CA VAL A 429 16.45 18.72 2.63
C VAL A 429 16.64 17.23 2.40
N ALA A 430 15.73 16.62 1.63
CA ALA A 430 15.80 15.22 1.22
C ALA A 430 16.82 15.05 0.09
N LEU A 431 18.10 14.86 0.43
CA LEU A 431 19.18 14.69 -0.56
C LEU A 431 19.35 13.23 -1.01
N TYR A 432 18.90 12.29 -0.18
CA TYR A 432 18.97 10.87 -0.46
C TYR A 432 17.88 10.13 0.32
N ALA A 433 17.59 8.90 -0.11
CA ALA A 433 16.83 7.91 0.63
C ALA A 433 17.64 6.62 0.75
N GLU A 434 17.42 5.88 1.81
CA GLU A 434 17.92 4.51 1.95
C GLU A 434 16.73 3.57 2.05
N THR A 435 16.79 2.46 1.33
CA THR A 435 15.74 1.44 1.37
C THR A 435 16.33 0.04 1.36
N PRO A 436 15.83 -0.87 2.21
CA PRO A 436 16.07 -2.29 2.01
C PRO A 436 15.24 -2.77 0.82
N VAL A 437 15.80 -3.73 0.09
CA VAL A 437 15.13 -4.57 -0.91
C VAL A 437 15.29 -6.00 -0.44
N SER A 438 14.21 -6.78 -0.54
CA SER A 438 14.18 -8.17 -0.14
C SER A 438 13.90 -9.08 -1.33
N ARG A 439 14.63 -10.19 -1.39
CA ARG A 439 14.32 -11.36 -2.20
C ARG A 439 14.02 -12.53 -1.26
N ILE A 440 12.85 -13.11 -1.42
CA ILE A 440 12.39 -14.26 -0.66
C ILE A 440 12.18 -15.38 -1.66
N GLN A 441 12.85 -16.51 -1.44
CA GLN A 441 12.61 -17.72 -2.21
C GLN A 441 11.87 -18.72 -1.31
N LEU A 442 10.65 -19.07 -1.75
CA LEU A 442 9.85 -20.13 -1.16
C LEU A 442 10.04 -21.38 -2.02
N GLY A 443 10.62 -22.43 -1.46
CA GLY A 443 10.86 -23.68 -2.17
C GLY A 443 12.11 -23.69 -3.05
N GLN A 444 12.42 -24.86 -3.60
CA GLN A 444 13.55 -25.17 -4.45
C GLN A 444 13.13 -26.17 -5.54
N GLY A 445 13.77 -26.06 -6.71
CA GLY A 445 13.53 -26.94 -7.85
C GLY A 445 12.50 -26.40 -8.84
N GLU A 446 12.60 -26.89 -10.08
CA GLU A 446 11.80 -26.41 -11.21
C GLU A 446 10.30 -26.58 -10.96
N GLY A 447 9.55 -25.48 -11.11
CA GLY A 447 8.09 -25.45 -10.91
C GLY A 447 7.62 -25.63 -9.46
N LYS A 448 8.54 -25.68 -8.50
CA LYS A 448 8.27 -25.87 -7.06
C LYS A 448 8.76 -24.70 -6.19
N ALA A 449 9.35 -23.69 -6.82
CA ALA A 449 9.77 -22.47 -6.18
C ALA A 449 8.90 -21.29 -6.60
N LEU A 450 8.73 -20.34 -5.68
CA LEU A 450 8.14 -19.04 -5.91
C LEU A 450 9.07 -17.99 -5.32
N GLU A 451 9.39 -16.97 -6.10
CA GLU A 451 10.14 -15.82 -5.62
C GLU A 451 9.20 -14.66 -5.29
N LEU A 452 9.52 -13.94 -4.21
CA LEU A 452 8.86 -12.69 -3.85
C LEU A 452 9.94 -11.62 -3.77
N VAL A 453 9.76 -10.53 -4.50
CA VAL A 453 10.75 -9.46 -4.59
C VAL A 453 10.10 -8.12 -4.33
N THR A 454 10.63 -7.36 -3.38
CA THR A 454 10.05 -6.08 -2.98
C THR A 454 10.47 -4.96 -3.91
N ILE A 455 9.54 -4.06 -4.24
CA ILE A 455 9.81 -2.80 -4.95
C ILE A 455 9.47 -1.66 -3.98
N PRO A 456 10.43 -0.79 -3.62
CA PRO A 456 10.27 0.25 -2.60
C PRO A 456 9.53 1.51 -3.10
N GLY A 457 8.48 1.30 -3.90
CA GLY A 457 7.69 2.35 -4.54
C GLY A 457 6.75 1.78 -5.60
N GLU A 458 6.32 2.64 -6.52
CA GLU A 458 5.45 2.31 -7.64
C GLU A 458 6.31 1.98 -8.86
N GLY A 459 6.60 0.69 -9.09
CA GLY A 459 7.35 0.24 -10.25
C GLY A 459 6.50 0.21 -11.53
N SER A 460 7.11 0.48 -12.69
CA SER A 460 6.54 0.27 -14.03
C SER A 460 6.59 -1.20 -14.46
N LYS A 461 5.87 -1.54 -15.53
CA LYS A 461 6.06 -2.84 -16.19
C LYS A 461 7.51 -3.05 -16.61
N GLY A 462 8.20 -2.02 -17.12
CA GLY A 462 9.62 -2.13 -17.45
C GLY A 462 10.44 -2.58 -16.24
N MET A 463 10.19 -1.97 -15.07
CA MET A 463 10.82 -2.39 -13.82
C MET A 463 10.50 -3.86 -13.48
N ALA A 464 9.24 -4.26 -13.59
CA ALA A 464 8.83 -5.66 -13.36
C ALA A 464 9.57 -6.64 -14.28
N ASP A 465 9.64 -6.33 -15.56
CA ASP A 465 10.28 -7.18 -16.56
C ASP A 465 11.78 -7.32 -16.30
N THR A 466 12.47 -6.22 -15.95
CA THR A 466 13.90 -6.29 -15.61
C THR A 466 14.17 -7.16 -14.38
N ILE A 467 13.37 -7.05 -13.31
CA ILE A 467 13.53 -7.89 -12.12
C ILE A 467 13.27 -9.36 -12.46
N ARG A 468 12.17 -9.65 -13.16
CA ARG A 468 11.82 -11.03 -13.54
C ARG A 468 12.85 -11.66 -14.47
N ALA A 469 13.51 -10.89 -15.34
CA ALA A 469 14.57 -11.40 -16.22
C ALA A 469 15.78 -12.00 -15.47
N ARG A 470 15.90 -11.79 -14.15
CA ARG A 470 16.98 -12.32 -13.30
C ARG A 470 16.72 -13.73 -12.75
N SER A 471 15.52 -14.28 -12.93
CA SER A 471 15.18 -15.62 -12.46
C SER A 471 14.18 -16.31 -13.38
N GLU A 472 14.31 -17.64 -13.51
CA GLU A 472 13.35 -18.47 -14.23
C GLU A 472 12.16 -18.89 -13.35
N ASN A 473 12.24 -18.62 -12.04
CA ASN A 473 11.17 -18.96 -11.11
C ASN A 473 9.97 -18.02 -11.30
N PRO A 474 8.72 -18.52 -11.13
CA PRO A 474 7.57 -17.66 -10.97
C PRO A 474 7.81 -16.64 -9.85
N MET A 475 7.34 -15.41 -10.06
CA MET A 475 7.68 -14.29 -9.19
C MET A 475 6.48 -13.41 -8.86
N MET A 476 6.29 -13.11 -7.58
CA MET A 476 5.46 -12.01 -7.08
C MET A 476 6.32 -10.77 -6.87
N LEU A 477 5.91 -9.65 -7.45
CA LEU A 477 6.55 -8.37 -7.22
C LEU A 477 5.74 -7.63 -6.17
N LEU A 478 6.38 -7.25 -5.06
CA LEU A 478 5.72 -6.62 -3.92
C LEU A 478 6.00 -5.12 -3.94
N GLY A 479 5.23 -4.39 -4.73
CA GLY A 479 5.20 -2.93 -4.81
C GLY A 479 4.85 -2.27 -3.48
N LEU A 480 5.34 -1.04 -3.30
CA LEU A 480 5.20 -0.25 -2.07
C LEU A 480 5.59 -1.04 -0.80
N THR A 481 6.57 -1.93 -0.92
CA THR A 481 7.02 -2.75 0.21
C THR A 481 8.34 -2.23 0.72
N HIS A 482 8.48 -2.18 2.04
CA HIS A 482 9.56 -1.54 2.77
C HIS A 482 9.68 -0.04 2.63
N ASN A 483 9.24 0.61 1.56
CA ASN A 483 9.21 2.06 1.42
C ASN A 483 8.23 2.42 0.30
N SER A 484 7.82 3.69 0.27
CA SER A 484 6.92 4.25 -0.74
C SER A 484 7.57 5.50 -1.33
N LEU A 485 8.51 5.31 -2.26
CA LEU A 485 9.38 6.37 -2.79
C LEU A 485 8.87 6.96 -4.12
N GLY A 486 7.55 7.05 -4.27
CA GLY A 486 6.91 7.48 -5.51
C GLY A 486 7.15 6.52 -6.68
N TYR A 487 7.17 7.07 -7.89
CA TYR A 487 7.37 6.31 -9.12
C TYR A 487 8.82 5.86 -9.28
N ILE A 488 9.00 4.59 -9.68
CA ILE A 488 10.30 4.00 -10.01
C ILE A 488 10.26 3.62 -11.49
N LEU A 489 10.93 4.46 -12.29
CA LEU A 489 10.98 4.35 -13.74
C LEU A 489 12.34 3.80 -14.16
N THR A 490 12.35 2.96 -15.19
CA THR A 490 13.60 2.52 -15.83
C THR A 490 14.28 3.68 -16.55
N GLU A 491 15.56 3.50 -16.86
CA GLU A 491 16.38 4.47 -17.58
C GLU A 491 15.78 4.83 -18.96
N ASP A 492 15.15 3.86 -19.63
CA ASP A 492 14.51 4.05 -20.93
C ASP A 492 13.09 4.63 -20.82
N GLU A 493 12.50 4.67 -19.63
CA GLU A 493 11.19 5.29 -19.40
C GLU A 493 11.33 6.76 -18.95
N PHE A 494 12.40 7.08 -18.24
CA PHE A 494 12.68 8.43 -17.75
C PHE A 494 13.05 9.38 -18.90
N GLY A 495 12.40 10.55 -18.97
CA GLY A 495 12.60 11.59 -19.97
C GLY A 495 11.78 11.40 -21.24
N ASN A 496 10.97 10.35 -21.34
CA ASN A 496 10.21 10.02 -22.55
C ASN A 496 8.71 10.32 -22.45
N GLY A 497 8.19 10.67 -21.26
CA GLY A 497 6.78 11.06 -21.05
C GLY A 497 5.76 9.98 -21.48
N LEU A 498 6.15 8.70 -21.41
CA LEU A 498 5.42 7.57 -21.99
C LEU A 498 4.09 7.27 -21.30
N PHE A 499 3.97 7.61 -20.02
CA PHE A 499 2.82 7.25 -19.18
C PHE A 499 1.68 8.27 -19.22
N GLU A 500 1.96 9.53 -19.57
CA GLU A 500 0.95 10.60 -19.52
C GLU A 500 0.97 11.51 -20.77
N CYS A 501 0.95 10.92 -21.97
CA CYS A 501 0.75 11.66 -23.24
C CYS A 501 1.79 12.76 -23.45
N GLN A 502 3.08 12.45 -23.24
CA GLN A 502 4.18 13.43 -23.27
C GLN A 502 4.18 14.42 -22.08
N SER A 503 3.40 14.16 -21.03
CA SER A 503 3.60 14.74 -19.70
C SER A 503 4.68 13.94 -18.95
N PHE A 504 5.44 14.65 -18.11
CA PHE A 504 6.50 14.11 -17.28
C PHE A 504 6.04 13.90 -15.82
N TYR A 505 4.74 13.68 -15.60
CA TYR A 505 4.14 13.64 -14.26
C TYR A 505 4.84 12.63 -13.34
N GLU A 506 5.00 11.38 -13.78
CA GLU A 506 5.65 10.32 -13.01
C GLU A 506 7.09 10.71 -12.64
N GLU A 507 7.80 11.43 -13.51
CA GLU A 507 9.14 11.94 -13.22
C GLU A 507 9.10 13.00 -12.12
N THR A 508 8.09 13.89 -12.13
CA THR A 508 7.89 14.89 -11.07
C THR A 508 7.57 14.26 -9.71
N VAL A 509 7.04 13.04 -9.69
CA VAL A 509 6.69 12.28 -8.47
C VAL A 509 7.65 11.08 -8.26
N SER A 510 8.89 11.18 -8.76
CA SER A 510 9.98 10.22 -8.56
C SER A 510 11.17 10.85 -7.83
N LEU A 511 12.06 10.05 -7.24
CA LEU A 511 13.31 10.58 -6.68
C LEU A 511 14.27 11.12 -7.76
N GLY A 512 14.15 10.61 -8.99
CA GLY A 512 14.98 10.98 -10.14
C GLY A 512 15.53 9.78 -10.92
N PRO A 513 16.28 10.04 -12.02
CA PRO A 513 16.68 9.01 -13.00
C PRO A 513 17.72 8.01 -12.47
N PHE A 514 18.37 8.28 -11.33
CA PHE A 514 19.37 7.37 -10.76
C PHE A 514 18.76 6.28 -9.87
N THR A 515 17.44 6.32 -9.63
CA THR A 515 16.75 5.40 -8.71
C THR A 515 16.91 3.94 -9.16
N THR A 516 16.50 3.63 -10.40
CA THR A 516 16.58 2.27 -10.95
C THR A 516 18.01 1.76 -11.12
N PRO A 517 18.97 2.54 -11.69
CA PRO A 517 20.37 2.15 -11.71
C PRO A 517 20.93 1.82 -10.33
N ALA A 518 20.62 2.63 -9.32
CA ALA A 518 21.09 2.43 -7.95
C ALA A 518 20.50 1.16 -7.33
N LEU A 519 19.20 0.91 -7.51
CA LEU A 519 18.54 -0.32 -7.04
C LEU A 519 19.10 -1.56 -7.73
N ASN A 520 19.33 -1.52 -9.04
CA ASN A 520 19.92 -2.62 -9.79
C ASN A 520 21.30 -2.97 -9.24
N LEU A 521 22.20 -1.98 -9.18
CA LEU A 521 23.59 -2.18 -8.80
C LEU A 521 23.77 -2.58 -7.33
N GLN A 522 23.04 -1.92 -6.42
CA GLN A 522 23.28 -2.07 -4.98
C GLN A 522 22.39 -3.14 -4.33
N ALA A 523 21.26 -3.47 -4.95
CA ALA A 523 20.28 -4.37 -4.34
C ALA A 523 19.90 -5.57 -5.22
N TYR A 524 19.29 -5.36 -6.39
CA TYR A 524 18.80 -6.50 -7.19
C TYR A 524 19.94 -7.40 -7.67
N ASP A 525 20.98 -6.87 -8.31
CA ASP A 525 22.04 -7.73 -8.86
C ASP A 525 22.74 -8.55 -7.75
N PRO A 526 23.10 -7.98 -6.58
CA PRO A 526 23.63 -8.77 -5.46
C PRO A 526 22.65 -9.80 -4.87
N LEU A 527 21.33 -9.54 -4.88
CA LEU A 527 20.33 -10.48 -4.37
C LEU A 527 20.11 -11.68 -5.28
N PHE A 528 20.29 -11.50 -6.59
CA PHE A 528 20.12 -12.56 -7.59
C PHE A 528 21.42 -13.29 -7.94
N ALA A 529 22.58 -12.80 -7.50
CA ALA A 529 23.87 -13.46 -7.64
C ALA A 529 24.16 -14.54 -6.56
N GLN A 530 23.27 -14.70 -5.58
CA GLN A 530 23.44 -15.60 -4.42
C GLN A 530 23.09 -17.05 -4.71
#